data_AF-A0A1T5NG40-F1
#
_entry.id   AF-A0A1T5NG40-F1
#
_cell.length_a   1.000
_cell.length_b   1.000
_cell.length_c   1.000
_cell.angle_alpha   90.00
_cell.angle_beta   90.00
_cell.angle_gamma   90.00
#
_symmetry.space_group_name_H-M   'P 1'
#
loop_
_entity.id
_entity.type
_entity.pdbx_description
1 polymer ?
#
loop_
_entity_poly.entity_id
_entity_poly.type
_entity_poly.pdbx_seq_one_letter_code
_entity_poly.pdbx_strand_id
1 'polypeptide(L)'
;MKKYLILLAVTACFACEKGMQDYRNAKPVSEVKVSTYDFLKQQGGLYDTLLLLIDRVKLTDTLKSQQVTFFVPQDNSITTAIRNVNFSRERLGDKGNWTLDSIPLEVWDSLLRRYIVRGLVTADSLRYADGSDLESLYGHEMNGKTASTNASGAVGAGTAVLQYSDKNESRFTKDWSIALTQNVDIKSTNGLMHILETRHVFGFTSFVGKAYPKSLEPLQGPYLGYPIEIPGIVNAADYDEGPKEVAYHYGNPNGGHTYRPDDPGTENCSQGDGSTSPGGNYNIGWTSDGDWVRYTVDIKEAGKYKVELRIAGNGGGLIYLLIDEVRVCEDIPIQGTGGWQNWQGAFGTADLPAGKHLMKVMIKKANLNLHRLIFTKINP
;
A
#
# COMPACT_ATOMS: atom_id res chain seq x y z
N MET A 1 -33.58 -51.07 62.98
CA MET A 1 -33.54 -49.84 62.16
C MET A 1 -32.47 -50.06 61.09
N LYS A 2 -32.85 -50.49 59.87
CA LYS A 2 -32.90 -49.62 58.66
C LYS A 2 -31.54 -48.89 58.47
N LYS A 3 -30.69 -49.13 57.46
CA LYS A 3 -30.87 -49.63 56.09
C LYS A 3 -29.50 -49.97 55.44
N TYR A 4 -29.46 -51.13 54.78
CA TYR A 4 -28.78 -51.60 53.55
C TYR A 4 -27.29 -51.32 53.26
N LEU A 5 -26.40 -52.31 53.10
CA LEU A 5 -26.30 -53.45 52.13
C LEU A 5 -25.91 -53.01 50.70
N ILE A 6 -24.69 -53.33 50.24
CA ILE A 6 -24.31 -54.48 49.38
C ILE A 6 -24.39 -54.15 47.88
N LEU A 7 -23.28 -54.34 47.13
CA LEU A 7 -23.08 -55.46 46.18
C LEU A 7 -21.88 -55.18 45.28
N LEU A 8 -20.90 -56.09 45.34
CA LEU A 8 -19.78 -56.21 44.42
C LEU A 8 -20.07 -57.41 43.50
N ALA A 9 -19.66 -57.29 42.24
CA ALA A 9 -19.54 -58.33 41.21
C ALA A 9 -20.82 -58.86 40.53
N VAL A 10 -20.93 -58.64 39.21
CA VAL A 10 -20.68 -59.65 38.15
C VAL A 10 -21.26 -59.09 36.84
N THR A 11 -20.39 -58.73 35.89
CA THR A 11 -20.43 -59.14 34.45
C THR A 11 -19.44 -58.28 33.66
N ALA A 12 -18.39 -58.94 33.19
CA ALA A 12 -17.48 -58.44 32.16
C ALA A 12 -18.08 -58.67 30.76
N CYS A 13 -17.64 -57.84 29.81
CA CYS A 13 -17.71 -58.02 28.36
C CYS A 13 -19.06 -57.82 27.66
N PHE A 14 -19.41 -56.55 27.41
CA PHE A 14 -19.86 -56.15 26.08
C PHE A 14 -18.96 -55.02 25.58
N ALA A 15 -18.07 -55.37 24.66
CA ALA A 15 -17.32 -54.44 23.87
C ALA A 15 -18.29 -53.68 22.94
N CYS A 16 -18.43 -52.37 23.15
CA CYS A 16 -18.62 -51.47 22.04
C CYS A 16 -17.22 -50.96 21.67
N GLU A 17 -16.65 -51.50 20.58
CA GLU A 17 -15.55 -50.86 19.88
C GLU A 17 -16.03 -49.49 19.40
N LYS A 18 -15.82 -48.44 20.21
CA LYS A 18 -15.74 -47.08 19.66
C LYS A 18 -14.31 -46.90 19.18
N GLY A 19 -14.08 -47.30 17.94
CA GLY A 19 -12.81 -47.08 17.27
C GLY A 19 -12.48 -45.59 17.21
N MET A 20 -11.18 -45.27 17.23
CA MET A 20 -10.63 -43.92 17.06
C MET A 20 -11.01 -43.21 15.74
N GLN A 21 -11.86 -43.84 14.91
CA GLN A 21 -12.37 -43.25 13.66
C GLN A 21 -13.55 -42.29 13.89
N ASP A 22 -14.25 -42.35 15.03
CA ASP A 22 -15.41 -41.47 15.29
C ASP A 22 -15.02 -40.00 15.57
N TYR A 23 -13.73 -39.71 15.78
CA TYR A 23 -13.23 -38.33 15.90
C TYR A 23 -12.76 -37.72 14.57
N ARG A 24 -12.74 -38.49 13.47
CA ARG A 24 -12.32 -37.98 12.14
C ARG A 24 -13.45 -37.41 11.29
N ASN A 25 -14.70 -37.67 11.65
CA ASN A 25 -15.87 -37.18 10.93
C ASN A 25 -16.42 -35.92 11.58
N ALA A 26 -15.66 -34.83 11.49
CA ALA A 26 -16.16 -33.51 11.85
C ALA A 26 -17.37 -33.16 10.97
N LYS A 27 -18.55 -33.02 11.57
CA LYS A 27 -19.59 -32.12 11.05
C LYS A 27 -19.86 -31.07 12.11
N PRO A 28 -19.76 -29.80 11.74
CA PRO A 28 -20.91 -28.95 11.95
C PRO A 28 -21.17 -28.15 10.67
N VAL A 29 -21.71 -28.81 9.64
CA VAL A 29 -22.43 -28.06 8.61
C VAL A 29 -23.61 -27.41 9.34
N SER A 30 -23.53 -26.13 9.67
CA SER A 30 -24.66 -25.42 10.24
C SER A 30 -25.60 -25.06 9.09
N GLU A 31 -26.73 -25.75 8.98
CA GLU A 31 -27.71 -25.47 7.95
C GLU A 31 -28.65 -24.33 8.40
N VAL A 32 -28.81 -23.33 7.53
CA VAL A 32 -29.75 -22.23 7.69
C VAL A 32 -30.81 -22.29 6.61
N LYS A 33 -32.07 -22.01 6.96
CA LYS A 33 -33.24 -22.17 6.08
C LYS A 33 -33.52 -20.94 5.21
N VAL A 34 -32.53 -20.08 5.02
CA VAL A 34 -32.63 -18.85 4.22
C VAL A 34 -31.49 -18.80 3.22
N SER A 35 -31.59 -17.91 2.23
CA SER A 35 -30.53 -17.71 1.24
C SER A 35 -29.25 -17.15 1.88
N THR A 36 -28.11 -17.23 1.18
CA THR A 36 -26.86 -16.63 1.63
C THR A 36 -27.02 -15.14 1.92
N TYR A 37 -27.65 -14.40 1.02
CA TYR A 37 -27.90 -12.96 1.22
C TYR A 37 -28.79 -12.69 2.43
N ASP A 38 -29.90 -13.42 2.57
CA ASP A 38 -30.86 -13.20 3.66
C ASP A 38 -30.28 -13.62 5.02
N PHE A 39 -29.42 -14.64 5.06
CA PHE A 39 -28.67 -15.00 6.26
C PHE A 39 -27.81 -13.84 6.75
N LEU A 40 -27.02 -13.22 5.86
CA LEU A 40 -26.16 -12.08 6.21
C LEU A 40 -26.98 -10.90 6.72
N LYS A 41 -28.11 -10.61 6.08
CA LYS A 41 -29.05 -9.56 6.51
C LYS A 41 -29.63 -9.79 7.91
N GLN A 42 -29.78 -11.05 8.33
CA GLN A 42 -30.28 -11.40 9.66
C GLN A 42 -29.25 -11.26 10.78
N GLN A 43 -27.96 -11.13 10.45
CA GLN A 43 -26.90 -10.99 11.47
C GLN A 43 -26.81 -9.58 12.07
N GLY A 44 -27.71 -8.67 11.68
CA GLY A 44 -27.72 -7.28 12.12
C GLY A 44 -26.53 -6.50 11.57
N GLY A 45 -26.02 -5.54 12.35
CA GLY A 45 -24.99 -4.58 11.90
C GLY A 45 -23.59 -5.12 11.65
N LEU A 46 -23.42 -6.45 11.50
CA LEU A 46 -22.12 -7.08 11.22
C LEU A 46 -21.74 -7.03 9.74
N TYR A 47 -22.73 -6.93 8.84
CA TYR A 47 -22.55 -6.99 7.39
C TYR A 47 -23.26 -5.86 6.64
N ASP A 48 -23.62 -4.76 7.30
CA ASP A 48 -24.37 -3.66 6.68
C ASP A 48 -23.59 -3.05 5.51
N THR A 49 -22.29 -2.84 5.70
CA THR A 49 -21.39 -2.28 4.68
C THR A 49 -21.18 -3.28 3.55
N LEU A 50 -20.97 -4.56 3.87
CA LEU A 50 -20.86 -5.61 2.87
C LEU A 50 -22.14 -5.73 2.02
N LEU A 51 -23.31 -5.74 2.65
CA LEU A 51 -24.61 -5.83 1.98
C LEU A 51 -24.85 -4.62 1.07
N LEU A 52 -24.52 -3.41 1.53
CA LEU A 52 -24.55 -2.21 0.71
C LEU A 52 -23.69 -2.36 -0.55
N LEU A 53 -22.47 -2.89 -0.43
CA LEU A 53 -21.59 -3.13 -1.57
C LEU A 53 -22.14 -4.20 -2.51
N ILE A 54 -22.60 -5.34 -1.98
CA ILE A 54 -23.24 -6.42 -2.74
C ILE A 54 -24.37 -5.86 -3.62
N ASP A 55 -25.24 -5.03 -3.04
CA ASP A 55 -26.38 -4.44 -3.75
C ASP A 55 -25.92 -3.46 -4.83
N ARG A 56 -24.94 -2.61 -4.52
CA ARG A 56 -24.39 -1.63 -5.48
C ARG A 56 -23.71 -2.28 -6.68
N VAL A 57 -23.03 -3.41 -6.47
CA VAL A 57 -22.35 -4.15 -7.55
C VAL A 57 -23.22 -5.27 -8.15
N LYS A 58 -24.51 -5.31 -7.79
CA LYS A 58 -25.53 -6.20 -8.37
C LYS A 58 -25.21 -7.69 -8.20
N LEU A 59 -24.71 -8.08 -7.03
CA LEU A 59 -24.45 -9.48 -6.65
C LEU A 59 -25.57 -10.12 -5.83
N THR A 60 -26.64 -9.37 -5.53
CA THR A 60 -27.79 -9.83 -4.72
C THR A 60 -28.41 -11.11 -5.28
N ASP A 61 -28.69 -11.15 -6.58
CA ASP A 61 -29.31 -12.33 -7.22
C ASP A 61 -28.39 -13.55 -7.18
N THR A 62 -27.09 -13.35 -7.41
CA THR A 62 -26.09 -14.43 -7.26
C THR A 62 -26.16 -15.05 -5.86
N LEU A 63 -26.22 -14.23 -4.81
CA LEU A 63 -26.25 -14.69 -3.42
C LEU A 63 -27.64 -15.14 -2.95
N LYS A 64 -28.70 -14.93 -3.73
CA LYS A 64 -30.05 -15.43 -3.43
C LYS A 64 -30.40 -16.73 -4.15
N SER A 65 -29.94 -16.92 -5.38
CA SER A 65 -30.43 -18.00 -6.25
C SER A 65 -29.35 -18.91 -6.81
N GLN A 66 -28.11 -18.45 -6.97
CA GLN A 66 -27.06 -19.27 -7.60
C GLN A 66 -26.39 -20.19 -6.58
N GLN A 67 -25.92 -21.34 -7.08
CA GLN A 67 -25.14 -22.29 -6.29
C GLN A 67 -23.67 -21.89 -6.25
N VAL A 68 -23.30 -21.17 -5.19
CA VAL A 68 -21.96 -20.62 -4.98
C VAL A 68 -21.48 -20.86 -3.55
N THR A 69 -20.16 -20.80 -3.39
CA THR A 69 -19.50 -20.71 -2.09
C THR A 69 -19.03 -19.29 -1.89
N PHE A 70 -19.41 -18.66 -0.78
CA PHE A 70 -19.02 -17.30 -0.44
C PHE A 70 -18.06 -17.31 0.75
N PHE A 71 -16.83 -16.85 0.52
CA PHE A 71 -15.85 -16.56 1.56
C PHE A 71 -16.13 -15.17 2.12
N VAL A 72 -16.99 -15.09 3.13
CA VAL A 72 -17.66 -13.87 3.56
C VAL A 72 -16.66 -12.94 4.29
N PRO A 73 -16.25 -11.80 3.70
CA PRO A 73 -15.52 -10.77 4.43
C PRO A 73 -16.45 -10.09 5.45
N GLN A 74 -15.89 -9.43 6.46
CA GLN A 74 -16.69 -8.69 7.47
C GLN A 74 -16.57 -7.18 7.27
N ASP A 75 -17.51 -6.39 7.80
CA ASP A 75 -17.48 -4.92 7.68
C ASP A 75 -16.18 -4.27 8.19
N ASN A 76 -15.57 -4.86 9.23
CA ASN A 76 -14.26 -4.42 9.72
C ASN A 76 -13.15 -4.55 8.67
N SER A 77 -13.21 -5.57 7.81
CA SER A 77 -12.24 -5.79 6.73
C SER A 77 -12.33 -4.70 5.66
N ILE A 78 -13.55 -4.25 5.34
CA ILE A 78 -13.83 -3.17 4.38
C ILE A 78 -13.39 -1.83 4.98
N THR A 79 -13.74 -1.59 6.25
CA THR A 79 -13.31 -0.39 6.98
C THR A 79 -11.79 -0.27 7.02
N THR A 80 -11.09 -1.39 7.27
CA THR A 80 -9.62 -1.42 7.28
C THR A 80 -9.06 -1.15 5.89
N ALA A 81 -9.66 -1.69 4.82
CA ALA A 81 -9.25 -1.43 3.45
C ALA A 81 -9.34 0.07 3.08
N ILE A 82 -10.42 0.76 3.48
CA ILE A 82 -10.57 2.22 3.30
C ILE A 82 -9.52 3.01 4.10
N ARG A 83 -9.25 2.61 5.35
CA ARG A 83 -8.18 3.23 6.16
C ARG A 83 -6.82 3.12 5.47
N ASN A 84 -6.50 1.95 4.92
CA ASN A 84 -5.24 1.73 4.22
C ASN A 84 -5.11 2.60 2.96
N VAL A 85 -6.18 2.78 2.20
CA VAL A 85 -6.18 3.70 1.04
C VAL A 85 -5.93 5.14 1.48
N ASN A 86 -6.62 5.60 2.53
CA ASN A 86 -6.42 6.95 3.04
C ASN A 86 -5.01 7.18 3.60
N PHE A 87 -4.45 6.19 4.29
CA PHE A 87 -3.06 6.22 4.73
C PHE A 87 -2.09 6.38 3.55
N SER A 88 -2.28 5.61 2.48
CA SER A 88 -1.46 5.74 1.26
C SER A 88 -1.63 7.10 0.58
N ARG A 89 -2.85 7.64 0.53
CA ARG A 89 -3.14 8.97 -0.04
C ARG A 89 -2.45 10.08 0.72
N GLU A 90 -2.56 10.08 2.05
CA GLU A 90 -1.90 11.06 2.91
C GLU A 90 -0.39 11.06 2.72
N ARG A 91 0.22 9.86 2.70
CA ARG A 91 1.67 9.69 2.47
C ARG A 91 2.13 10.25 1.12
N LEU A 92 1.26 10.24 0.11
CA LEU A 92 1.52 10.73 -1.23
C LEU A 92 1.04 12.17 -1.47
N GLY A 93 0.73 12.89 -0.39
CA GLY A 93 0.39 14.32 -0.40
C GLY A 93 -1.07 14.63 -0.73
N ASP A 94 -1.92 13.63 -0.94
CA ASP A 94 -3.33 13.83 -1.28
C ASP A 94 -4.14 14.11 -0.01
N LYS A 95 -4.76 15.30 0.07
CA LYS A 95 -5.53 15.73 1.23
C LYS A 95 -6.92 15.09 1.30
N GLY A 96 -7.45 15.00 2.52
CA GLY A 96 -8.82 14.56 2.81
C GLY A 96 -9.02 13.06 2.75
N ASN A 97 -10.04 12.55 3.44
CA ASN A 97 -10.33 11.11 3.51
C ASN A 97 -11.38 10.70 2.48
N TRP A 98 -11.05 9.69 1.70
CA TRP A 98 -11.97 8.96 0.84
C TRP A 98 -12.89 8.08 1.69
N THR A 99 -14.13 7.98 1.22
CA THR A 99 -15.17 7.11 1.76
C THR A 99 -15.46 5.99 0.76
N LEU A 100 -16.45 5.14 1.04
CA LEU A 100 -16.88 4.07 0.13
C LEU A 100 -17.22 4.61 -1.27
N ASP A 101 -17.87 5.78 -1.34
CA ASP A 101 -18.30 6.42 -2.58
C ASP A 101 -17.15 7.00 -3.40
N SER A 102 -15.99 7.22 -2.77
CA SER A 102 -14.79 7.71 -3.47
C SER A 102 -14.09 6.61 -4.26
N ILE A 103 -14.35 5.34 -3.95
CA ILE A 103 -13.74 4.20 -4.63
C ILE A 103 -14.61 3.81 -5.84
N PRO A 104 -14.04 3.67 -7.05
CA PRO A 104 -14.81 3.30 -8.22
C PRO A 104 -15.55 1.96 -8.05
N LEU A 105 -16.77 1.87 -8.57
CA LEU A 105 -17.62 0.68 -8.38
C LEU A 105 -17.00 -0.58 -9.01
N GLU A 106 -16.24 -0.45 -10.09
CA GLU A 106 -15.50 -1.52 -10.74
C GLU A 106 -14.43 -2.14 -9.83
N VAL A 107 -13.86 -1.38 -8.88
CA VAL A 107 -12.91 -1.89 -7.89
C VAL A 107 -13.65 -2.76 -6.88
N TRP A 108 -14.79 -2.27 -6.37
CA TRP A 108 -15.64 -3.05 -5.48
C TRP A 108 -16.15 -4.33 -6.14
N ASP A 109 -16.64 -4.21 -7.38
CA ASP A 109 -17.19 -5.33 -8.15
C ASP A 109 -16.14 -6.40 -8.39
N SER A 110 -14.99 -6.03 -8.94
CA SER A 110 -13.91 -6.97 -9.26
C SER A 110 -13.35 -7.66 -8.01
N LEU A 111 -13.18 -6.95 -6.90
CA LEU A 111 -12.61 -7.52 -5.67
C LEU A 111 -13.63 -8.33 -4.87
N LEU A 112 -14.90 -7.92 -4.82
CA LEU A 112 -15.93 -8.68 -4.11
C LEU A 112 -16.18 -10.03 -4.79
N ARG A 113 -16.13 -10.08 -6.13
CA ARG A 113 -16.24 -11.31 -6.90
C ARG A 113 -15.13 -12.32 -6.62
N ARG A 114 -13.95 -11.88 -6.17
CA ARG A 114 -12.86 -12.79 -5.76
C ARG A 114 -13.28 -13.71 -4.62
N TYR A 115 -14.16 -13.26 -3.74
CA TYR A 115 -14.65 -14.04 -2.59
C TYR A 115 -15.76 -15.05 -2.93
N ILE A 116 -16.27 -15.05 -4.16
CA ILE A 116 -17.38 -15.91 -4.59
C ILE A 116 -16.83 -16.94 -5.56
N VAL A 117 -16.93 -18.22 -5.19
CA VAL A 117 -16.48 -19.37 -5.98
C VAL A 117 -17.69 -20.14 -6.49
N ARG A 118 -17.63 -20.63 -7.73
CA ARG A 118 -18.71 -21.43 -8.32
C ARG A 118 -18.83 -22.79 -7.64
N GLY A 119 -20.06 -23.25 -7.42
CA GLY A 119 -20.32 -24.54 -6.78
C GLY A 119 -20.13 -24.53 -5.26
N LEU A 120 -20.23 -25.73 -4.66
CA LEU A 120 -20.15 -25.92 -3.21
C LEU A 120 -18.77 -26.48 -2.84
N VAL A 121 -17.94 -25.66 -2.21
CA VAL A 121 -16.57 -25.97 -1.81
C VAL A 121 -16.54 -26.17 -0.31
N THR A 122 -16.70 -27.41 0.15
CA THR A 122 -16.69 -27.74 1.58
C THR A 122 -15.28 -27.67 2.17
N ALA A 123 -15.16 -27.50 3.48
CA ALA A 123 -13.84 -27.55 4.12
C ALA A 123 -13.14 -28.89 3.86
N ASP A 124 -13.90 -29.99 3.84
CA ASP A 124 -13.37 -31.32 3.52
C ASP A 124 -12.78 -31.43 2.12
N SER A 125 -13.33 -30.70 1.14
CA SER A 125 -12.80 -30.67 -0.22
C SER A 125 -11.42 -29.99 -0.34
N LEU A 126 -10.97 -29.30 0.71
CA LEU A 126 -9.73 -28.52 0.74
C LEU A 126 -8.63 -29.18 1.61
N ARG A 127 -8.73 -30.48 1.90
CA ARG A 127 -7.80 -31.23 2.77
C ARG A 127 -6.48 -31.65 2.12
N TYR A 128 -6.22 -31.21 0.89
CA TYR A 128 -4.98 -31.50 0.18
C TYR A 128 -3.77 -30.77 0.79
N ALA A 129 -2.58 -31.37 0.70
CA ALA A 129 -1.36 -30.82 1.29
C ALA A 129 -1.02 -29.41 0.78
N ASP A 130 -1.27 -29.15 -0.50
CA ASP A 130 -1.05 -27.86 -1.17
C ASP A 130 -2.34 -27.02 -1.29
N GLY A 131 -3.43 -27.49 -0.67
CA GLY A 131 -4.77 -26.95 -0.90
C GLY A 131 -5.31 -27.30 -2.29
N SER A 132 -6.31 -26.54 -2.73
CA SER A 132 -6.93 -26.66 -4.04
C SER A 132 -7.00 -25.29 -4.70
N ASP A 133 -6.68 -25.25 -5.99
CA ASP A 133 -6.99 -24.07 -6.81
C ASP A 133 -8.50 -23.88 -6.87
N LEU A 134 -8.93 -22.65 -6.66
CA LEU A 134 -10.31 -22.21 -6.69
C LEU A 134 -10.44 -21.12 -7.75
N GLU A 135 -11.44 -21.25 -8.61
CA GLU A 135 -11.75 -20.21 -9.59
C GLU A 135 -12.89 -19.34 -9.05
N SER A 136 -12.61 -18.05 -8.84
CA SER A 136 -13.66 -17.09 -8.50
C SER A 136 -14.64 -16.90 -9.66
N LEU A 137 -15.76 -16.22 -9.43
CA LEU A 137 -16.85 -16.05 -10.41
C LEU A 137 -16.39 -15.51 -11.79
N TYR A 138 -15.23 -14.85 -11.88
CA TYR A 138 -14.66 -14.19 -13.08
C TYR A 138 -13.28 -14.72 -13.47
N GLY A 139 -12.90 -15.92 -13.04
CA GLY A 139 -11.64 -16.54 -13.48
C GLY A 139 -10.38 -16.07 -12.75
N HIS A 140 -10.51 -15.23 -11.71
CA HIS A 140 -9.37 -14.91 -10.84
C HIS A 140 -9.03 -16.14 -10.00
N GLU A 141 -7.79 -16.60 -10.09
CA GLU A 141 -7.32 -17.78 -9.38
C GLU A 141 -7.10 -17.50 -7.89
N MET A 142 -7.72 -18.33 -7.07
CA MET A 142 -7.62 -18.35 -5.62
C MET A 142 -7.09 -19.71 -5.18
N ASN A 143 -6.74 -19.86 -3.92
CA ASN A 143 -6.42 -21.15 -3.31
C ASN A 143 -7.19 -21.33 -2.00
N GLY A 144 -7.71 -22.54 -1.77
CA GLY A 144 -8.33 -22.93 -0.52
C GLY A 144 -7.57 -24.09 0.12
N LYS A 145 -7.26 -24.00 1.40
CA LYS A 145 -6.55 -25.06 2.13
C LYS A 145 -7.06 -25.19 3.55
N THR A 146 -7.34 -26.40 4.01
CA THR A 146 -7.60 -26.63 5.43
C THR A 146 -6.34 -26.44 6.27
N ALA A 147 -6.50 -25.78 7.40
CA ALA A 147 -5.51 -25.71 8.46
C ALA A 147 -6.13 -26.20 9.77
N SER A 148 -5.33 -26.94 10.55
CA SER A 148 -5.73 -27.38 11.88
C SER A 148 -5.32 -26.32 12.91
N THR A 149 -6.20 -26.05 13.87
CA THR A 149 -5.82 -25.35 15.09
C THR A 149 -5.44 -26.39 16.16
N ASN A 150 -4.34 -26.17 16.87
CA ASN A 150 -3.96 -27.04 17.99
C ASN A 150 -4.76 -26.61 19.22
N ALA A 151 -5.63 -27.48 19.73
CA ALA A 151 -6.28 -27.30 21.02
C ALA A 151 -5.57 -28.19 22.06
N SER A 152 -5.10 -27.58 23.15
CA SER A 152 -4.68 -28.27 24.39
C SER A 152 -3.77 -29.49 24.21
N GLY A 153 -2.66 -29.36 23.47
CA GLY A 153 -1.62 -30.38 23.39
C GLY A 153 -1.93 -31.59 22.51
N ALA A 154 -3.08 -31.62 21.85
CA ALA A 154 -3.42 -32.61 20.83
C ALA A 154 -3.29 -32.00 19.42
N VAL A 155 -2.30 -32.48 18.66
CA VAL A 155 -2.13 -32.10 17.24
C VAL A 155 -3.35 -32.59 16.45
N GLY A 156 -4.08 -31.67 15.83
CA GLY A 156 -5.23 -31.99 14.97
C GLY A 156 -6.59 -32.18 15.67
N ALA A 157 -6.73 -31.75 16.93
CA ALA A 157 -7.99 -31.83 17.69
C ALA A 157 -8.82 -30.53 17.75
N GLY A 158 -8.34 -29.42 17.17
CA GLY A 158 -9.09 -28.16 17.13
C GLY A 158 -10.05 -28.05 15.95
N THR A 159 -10.93 -27.05 16.00
CA THR A 159 -11.85 -26.69 14.90
C THR A 159 -11.05 -26.43 13.63
N ALA A 160 -11.43 -27.09 12.53
CA ALA A 160 -10.81 -26.88 11.22
C ALA A 160 -11.08 -25.44 10.75
N VAL A 161 -10.02 -24.70 10.43
CA VAL A 161 -10.09 -23.39 9.76
C VAL A 161 -9.64 -23.57 8.31
N LEU A 162 -10.03 -22.64 7.43
CA LEU A 162 -9.56 -22.58 6.06
C LEU A 162 -8.60 -21.41 5.89
N GLN A 163 -7.53 -21.65 5.16
CA GLN A 163 -6.71 -20.64 4.50
C GLN A 163 -7.34 -20.39 3.13
N TYR A 164 -7.82 -19.17 2.92
CA TYR A 164 -8.32 -18.69 1.65
C TYR A 164 -7.37 -17.63 1.11
N SER A 165 -6.71 -17.93 -0.02
CA SER A 165 -5.57 -17.16 -0.48
C SER A 165 -5.81 -16.55 -1.85
N ASP A 166 -5.54 -15.26 -1.99
CA ASP A 166 -5.34 -14.63 -3.30
C ASP A 166 -3.95 -14.98 -3.81
N LYS A 167 -3.87 -15.61 -4.97
CA LYS A 167 -2.60 -16.03 -5.57
C LYS A 167 -1.78 -14.85 -6.11
N ASN A 168 -2.36 -13.65 -6.21
CA ASN A 168 -1.73 -12.44 -6.75
C ASN A 168 -1.08 -12.71 -8.12
N GLU A 169 -1.75 -13.49 -8.97
CA GLU A 169 -1.26 -13.88 -10.30
C GLU A 169 0.12 -14.60 -10.28
N SER A 170 0.51 -15.15 -9.12
CA SER A 170 1.77 -15.87 -8.93
C SER A 170 1.52 -17.35 -8.66
N ARG A 171 2.39 -18.19 -9.23
CA ARG A 171 2.46 -19.62 -8.88
C ARG A 171 3.24 -19.88 -7.59
N PHE A 172 3.92 -18.87 -7.06
CA PHE A 172 4.78 -19.00 -5.88
C PHE A 172 4.01 -18.62 -4.62
N THR A 173 3.88 -19.56 -3.69
CA THR A 173 3.09 -19.40 -2.46
C THR A 173 3.57 -18.26 -1.55
N LYS A 174 4.85 -17.86 -1.64
CA LYS A 174 5.39 -16.70 -0.92
C LYS A 174 4.75 -15.36 -1.32
N ASP A 175 4.18 -15.29 -2.52
CA ASP A 175 3.55 -14.08 -3.05
C ASP A 175 2.03 -14.08 -2.79
N TRP A 176 1.49 -15.17 -2.23
CA TRP A 176 0.06 -15.31 -1.97
C TRP A 176 -0.35 -14.54 -0.71
N SER A 177 -1.53 -13.93 -0.74
CA SER A 177 -2.09 -13.23 0.41
C SER A 177 -3.17 -14.10 1.05
N ILE A 178 -2.96 -14.49 2.31
CA ILE A 178 -3.82 -15.46 3.01
C ILE A 178 -4.83 -14.76 3.92
N ALA A 179 -6.08 -15.21 3.87
CA ALA A 179 -7.13 -14.92 4.84
C ALA A 179 -7.53 -16.21 5.55
N LEU A 180 -7.65 -16.20 6.88
CA LEU A 180 -8.19 -17.35 7.61
C LEU A 180 -9.71 -17.23 7.78
N THR A 181 -10.38 -18.37 7.89
CA THR A 181 -11.79 -18.42 8.31
C THR A 181 -11.93 -18.57 9.81
N GLN A 182 -12.97 -17.93 10.35
CA GLN A 182 -13.44 -18.12 11.72
C GLN A 182 -14.52 -19.22 11.80
N ASN A 183 -15.36 -19.32 10.78
CA ASN A 183 -16.39 -20.34 10.66
C ASN A 183 -16.39 -20.94 9.26
N VAL A 184 -16.68 -22.22 9.15
CA VAL A 184 -16.66 -22.97 7.89
C VAL A 184 -17.95 -23.75 7.72
N ASP A 185 -18.27 -24.08 6.47
CA ASP A 185 -19.37 -24.97 6.08
C ASP A 185 -20.77 -24.53 6.58
N ILE A 186 -21.04 -23.22 6.65
CA ILE A 186 -22.40 -22.74 6.92
C ILE A 186 -23.21 -22.87 5.63
N LYS A 187 -24.20 -23.77 5.62
CA LYS A 187 -24.99 -24.07 4.42
C LYS A 187 -26.28 -23.28 4.42
N SER A 188 -26.47 -22.45 3.38
CA SER A 188 -27.72 -21.73 3.11
C SER A 188 -28.60 -22.52 2.14
N THR A 189 -29.79 -22.00 1.81
CA THR A 189 -30.69 -22.66 0.86
C THR A 189 -30.15 -22.74 -0.56
N ASN A 190 -29.25 -21.82 -0.94
CA ASN A 190 -28.69 -21.74 -2.28
C ASN A 190 -27.17 -21.97 -2.32
N GLY A 191 -26.46 -21.96 -1.20
CA GLY A 191 -25.00 -22.00 -1.24
C GLY A 191 -24.31 -22.46 0.05
N LEU A 192 -23.01 -22.21 0.09
CA LEU A 192 -22.16 -22.48 1.24
C LEU A 192 -21.43 -21.19 1.63
N MET A 193 -21.19 -20.98 2.92
CA MET A 193 -20.47 -19.82 3.43
C MET A 193 -19.32 -20.27 4.33
N HIS A 194 -18.19 -19.59 4.13
CA HIS A 194 -17.03 -19.64 5.03
C HIS A 194 -16.78 -18.21 5.51
N ILE A 195 -16.94 -17.96 6.81
CA ILE A 195 -16.80 -16.61 7.36
C ILE A 195 -15.32 -16.33 7.60
N LEU A 196 -14.79 -15.28 6.98
CA LEU A 196 -13.40 -14.86 7.16
C LEU A 196 -13.21 -14.21 8.54
N GLU A 197 -12.03 -14.35 9.13
CA GLU A 197 -11.66 -13.69 10.39
C GLU A 197 -11.71 -12.16 10.26
N THR A 198 -12.01 -11.48 11.36
CA THR A 198 -12.12 -10.00 11.42
C THR A 198 -10.83 -9.27 11.06
N ARG A 199 -9.67 -9.93 11.18
CA ARG A 199 -8.35 -9.36 10.83
C ARG A 199 -8.04 -9.37 9.33
N HIS A 200 -8.84 -10.08 8.53
CA HIS A 200 -8.72 -10.03 7.08
C HIS A 200 -8.92 -8.59 6.58
N VAL A 201 -8.22 -8.20 5.52
CA VAL A 201 -8.40 -6.90 4.86
C VAL A 201 -9.06 -7.14 3.51
N PHE A 202 -10.19 -6.48 3.26
CA PHE A 202 -10.93 -6.64 2.02
C PHE A 202 -10.05 -6.33 0.80
N GLY A 203 -10.13 -7.18 -0.22
CA GLY A 203 -9.33 -7.08 -1.45
C GLY A 203 -7.86 -7.46 -1.29
N PHE A 204 -7.47 -8.06 -0.16
CA PHE A 204 -6.10 -8.56 0.10
C PHE A 204 -5.05 -7.46 -0.11
N THR A 205 -3.97 -7.74 -0.83
CA THR A 205 -2.94 -6.77 -1.22
C THR A 205 -3.36 -5.91 -2.42
N SER A 206 -4.42 -6.30 -3.15
CA SER A 206 -4.83 -5.65 -4.40
C SER A 206 -5.68 -4.41 -4.19
N PHE A 207 -6.34 -4.25 -3.03
CA PHE A 207 -7.32 -3.19 -2.82
C PHE A 207 -6.73 -1.80 -3.02
N VAL A 208 -5.62 -1.48 -2.34
CA VAL A 208 -5.03 -0.14 -2.36
C VAL A 208 -4.57 0.26 -3.76
N GLY A 209 -3.86 -0.63 -4.47
CA GLY A 209 -3.39 -0.37 -5.83
C GLY A 209 -4.53 -0.20 -6.85
N LYS A 210 -5.62 -0.97 -6.71
CA LYS A 210 -6.79 -0.83 -7.59
C LYS A 210 -7.63 0.41 -7.28
N ALA A 211 -7.81 0.72 -5.99
CA ALA A 211 -8.57 1.88 -5.54
C ALA A 211 -7.82 3.19 -5.83
N TYR A 212 -6.50 3.19 -5.63
CA TYR A 212 -5.64 4.37 -5.73
C TYR A 212 -4.34 4.01 -6.46
N PRO A 213 -4.35 4.00 -7.81
CA PRO A 213 -3.20 3.57 -8.62
C PRO A 213 -1.90 4.34 -8.36
N LYS A 214 -1.98 5.62 -7.96
CA LYS A 214 -0.81 6.43 -7.54
C LYS A 214 -0.04 5.79 -6.37
N SER A 215 -0.66 4.93 -5.56
CA SER A 215 0.05 4.15 -4.52
C SER A 215 1.09 3.16 -5.04
N LEU A 216 1.03 2.82 -6.32
CA LEU A 216 2.00 1.95 -6.98
C LEU A 216 3.20 2.74 -7.53
N GLU A 217 3.15 4.08 -7.49
CA GLU A 217 4.29 4.92 -7.84
C GLU A 217 5.40 4.79 -6.79
N PRO A 218 6.69 4.85 -7.20
CA PRO A 218 7.80 4.79 -6.27
C PRO A 218 7.68 5.93 -5.26
N LEU A 219 8.02 5.65 -4.00
CA LEU A 219 8.05 6.67 -2.96
C LEU A 219 9.18 7.64 -3.20
N GLN A 220 9.07 8.84 -2.62
CA GLN A 220 10.17 9.77 -2.67
C GLN A 220 11.44 9.16 -2.06
N GLY A 221 12.56 9.26 -2.78
CA GLY A 221 13.87 8.83 -2.29
C GLY A 221 15.02 9.53 -3.01
N PRO A 222 16.25 9.47 -2.46
CA PRO A 222 17.42 10.04 -3.10
C PRO A 222 17.61 9.46 -4.50
N TYR A 223 17.92 10.32 -5.46
CA TYR A 223 18.32 9.88 -6.78
C TYR A 223 19.52 8.92 -6.69
N LEU A 224 19.45 7.78 -7.38
CA LEU A 224 20.42 6.67 -7.27
C LEU A 224 20.55 6.02 -5.88
N GLY A 225 19.69 6.35 -4.92
CA GLY A 225 19.59 5.68 -3.63
C GLY A 225 20.53 6.19 -2.53
N TYR A 226 21.32 7.24 -2.77
CA TYR A 226 22.28 7.77 -1.78
C TYR A 226 21.99 9.25 -1.44
N PRO A 227 21.84 9.61 -0.14
CA PRO A 227 21.74 11.00 0.27
C PRO A 227 22.96 11.82 -0.17
N ILE A 228 22.74 13.06 -0.62
CA ILE A 228 23.82 13.96 -1.03
C ILE A 228 24.49 14.56 0.21
N GLU A 229 25.82 14.48 0.29
CA GLU A 229 26.57 14.98 1.44
C GLU A 229 26.70 16.52 1.43
N ILE A 230 26.46 17.14 2.59
CA ILE A 230 26.68 18.57 2.85
C ILE A 230 27.64 18.72 4.04
N PRO A 231 28.76 19.48 3.94
CA PRO A 231 29.17 20.35 2.84
C PRO A 231 29.52 19.59 1.56
N GLY A 232 29.30 20.22 0.41
CA GLY A 232 29.45 19.57 -0.89
C GLY A 232 28.65 20.24 -2.00
N ILE A 233 28.52 19.53 -3.12
CA ILE A 233 27.77 19.96 -4.29
C ILE A 233 26.48 19.16 -4.37
N VAL A 234 25.36 19.85 -4.53
CA VAL A 234 24.06 19.29 -4.90
C VAL A 234 23.80 19.67 -6.35
N ASN A 235 23.99 18.74 -7.29
CA ASN A 235 23.63 19.00 -8.68
C ASN A 235 22.11 19.11 -8.79
N ALA A 236 21.63 20.14 -9.49
CA ALA A 236 20.20 20.43 -9.52
C ALA A 236 19.41 19.30 -10.19
N ALA A 237 19.99 18.68 -11.21
CA ALA A 237 19.38 17.58 -11.97
C ALA A 237 19.27 16.26 -11.18
N ASP A 238 19.92 16.14 -10.02
CA ASP A 238 19.85 14.97 -9.11
C ASP A 238 18.76 15.12 -8.04
N TYR A 239 17.63 15.76 -8.39
CA TYR A 239 16.48 15.85 -7.49
C TYR A 239 15.95 14.46 -7.13
N ASP A 240 15.30 14.31 -5.99
CA ASP A 240 14.79 13.00 -5.54
C ASP A 240 13.88 12.34 -6.60
N GLU A 241 13.93 11.01 -6.67
CA GLU A 241 12.92 10.23 -7.39
C GLU A 241 11.61 10.29 -6.61
N GLY A 242 10.46 10.24 -7.29
CA GLY A 242 9.16 10.14 -6.65
C GLY A 242 8.07 10.96 -7.34
N PRO A 243 6.83 10.94 -6.82
CA PRO A 243 5.68 11.51 -7.50
C PRO A 243 5.72 13.04 -7.54
N LYS A 244 5.07 13.63 -8.54
CA LYS A 244 4.75 15.06 -8.54
C LYS A 244 3.94 15.44 -7.30
N GLU A 245 4.20 16.63 -6.77
CA GLU A 245 3.74 17.14 -5.47
C GLU A 245 4.32 16.41 -4.24
N VAL A 246 5.18 15.41 -4.44
CA VAL A 246 5.94 14.73 -3.38
C VAL A 246 7.43 14.98 -3.55
N ALA A 247 8.06 14.59 -4.65
CA ALA A 247 9.50 14.85 -4.86
C ALA A 247 9.75 16.26 -5.46
N TYR A 248 8.83 16.76 -6.27
CA TYR A 248 8.94 18.05 -6.96
C TYR A 248 7.57 18.64 -7.31
N HIS A 249 7.54 19.96 -7.56
CA HIS A 249 6.50 20.63 -8.32
C HIS A 249 7.16 21.36 -9.50
N TYR A 250 6.61 21.12 -10.68
CA TYR A 250 7.08 21.73 -11.91
C TYR A 250 5.89 22.04 -12.81
N GLY A 251 5.75 23.33 -13.11
CA GLY A 251 4.57 23.88 -13.79
C GLY A 251 4.63 23.82 -15.31
N ASN A 252 5.81 23.61 -15.92
CA ASN A 252 5.99 23.74 -17.36
C ASN A 252 6.08 22.38 -18.08
N PRO A 253 5.03 21.92 -18.79
CA PRO A 253 5.03 20.60 -19.43
C PRO A 253 5.95 20.50 -20.66
N ASN A 254 6.59 21.60 -21.09
CA ASN A 254 7.48 21.63 -22.25
C ASN A 254 8.97 21.67 -21.85
N GLY A 255 9.30 21.20 -20.64
CA GLY A 255 10.69 21.05 -20.21
C GLY A 255 11.46 20.05 -21.08
N GLY A 256 12.79 20.21 -21.13
CA GLY A 256 13.65 19.17 -21.70
C GLY A 256 13.67 17.90 -20.83
N HIS A 257 14.03 16.76 -21.42
CA HIS A 257 14.18 15.49 -20.70
C HIS A 257 15.53 14.83 -21.03
N THR A 258 16.59 15.65 -21.05
CA THR A 258 17.90 15.24 -21.56
C THR A 258 18.64 14.32 -20.59
N TYR A 259 18.43 14.51 -19.29
CA TYR A 259 19.02 13.66 -18.26
C TYR A 259 18.05 12.63 -17.74
N ARG A 260 16.84 13.09 -17.41
CA ARG A 260 15.79 12.28 -16.81
C ARG A 260 14.52 12.31 -17.67
N PRO A 261 13.80 11.18 -17.78
CA PRO A 261 12.58 11.09 -18.57
C PRO A 261 11.37 11.75 -17.87
N ASP A 262 11.46 12.01 -16.56
CA ASP A 262 10.46 12.70 -15.77
C ASP A 262 10.74 14.21 -15.66
N ASP A 263 9.80 14.91 -15.03
CA ASP A 263 9.95 16.31 -14.62
C ASP A 263 10.69 16.38 -13.27
N PRO A 264 11.31 17.52 -12.92
CA PRO A 264 11.41 18.76 -13.69
C PRO A 264 12.28 18.69 -14.95
N GLY A 265 12.05 19.64 -15.86
CA GLY A 265 12.75 19.73 -17.13
C GLY A 265 14.27 19.87 -16.99
N THR A 266 15.01 18.96 -17.63
CA THR A 266 16.49 18.92 -17.67
C THR A 266 17.07 19.12 -19.06
N GLU A 267 18.14 19.89 -19.14
CA GLU A 267 18.92 20.13 -20.37
C GLU A 267 20.44 20.10 -20.12
N ASN A 268 21.21 20.03 -21.21
CA ASN A 268 22.66 20.12 -21.15
C ASN A 268 23.12 21.49 -20.61
N CYS A 269 24.05 21.47 -19.66
CA CYS A 269 24.70 22.65 -19.12
C CYS A 269 26.02 22.92 -19.84
N SER A 270 26.22 24.16 -20.33
CA SER A 270 27.48 24.59 -20.97
C SER A 270 28.70 24.59 -20.02
N GLN A 271 28.46 24.49 -18.71
CA GLN A 271 29.47 24.35 -17.66
C GLN A 271 29.39 23.00 -16.96
N GLY A 272 28.98 21.96 -17.70
CA GLY A 272 29.03 20.59 -17.22
C GLY A 272 30.40 20.18 -16.67
N ASP A 273 30.42 19.22 -15.76
CA ASP A 273 31.64 18.74 -15.11
C ASP A 273 32.35 17.60 -15.87
N GLY A 274 31.96 17.33 -17.12
CA GLY A 274 32.50 16.25 -17.93
C GLY A 274 32.02 14.86 -17.50
N SER A 275 30.83 14.76 -16.90
CA SER A 275 30.25 13.52 -16.35
C SER A 275 31.06 12.94 -15.19
N THR A 276 31.72 13.81 -14.40
CA THR A 276 32.44 13.36 -13.21
C THR A 276 31.52 13.11 -12.02
N SER A 277 30.31 13.67 -12.05
CA SER A 277 29.24 13.35 -11.10
C SER A 277 27.90 13.11 -11.83
N PRO A 278 26.98 12.32 -11.26
CA PRO A 278 25.58 12.29 -11.69
C PRO A 278 25.01 13.70 -11.78
N GLY A 279 24.16 13.97 -12.78
CA GLY A 279 23.55 15.28 -13.00
C GLY A 279 24.50 16.44 -13.32
N GLY A 280 25.81 16.28 -13.18
CA GLY A 280 26.79 17.38 -13.21
C GLY A 280 26.90 18.09 -14.56
N ASN A 281 26.53 17.42 -15.65
CA ASN A 281 26.44 17.98 -17.00
C ASN A 281 25.10 18.63 -17.34
N TYR A 282 24.16 18.66 -16.41
CA TYR A 282 22.79 19.05 -16.69
C TYR A 282 22.30 20.11 -15.72
N ASN A 283 21.40 20.97 -16.19
CA ASN A 283 20.69 21.92 -15.36
C ASN A 283 19.18 21.66 -15.39
N ILE A 284 18.49 22.10 -14.34
CA ILE A 284 17.04 22.32 -14.42
C ILE A 284 16.81 23.61 -15.22
N GLY A 285 15.85 23.58 -16.13
CA GLY A 285 15.46 24.74 -16.94
C GLY A 285 13.94 24.93 -17.02
N TRP A 286 13.50 25.90 -17.82
CA TRP A 286 12.08 26.21 -18.07
C TRP A 286 11.24 26.42 -16.79
N THR A 287 11.90 26.90 -15.74
CA THR A 287 11.32 27.08 -14.41
C THR A 287 10.17 28.10 -14.42
N SER A 288 9.20 27.88 -13.56
CA SER A 288 8.03 28.71 -13.32
C SER A 288 7.99 29.21 -11.87
N ASP A 289 7.36 30.37 -11.65
CA ASP A 289 7.14 30.90 -10.30
C ASP A 289 6.40 29.87 -9.45
N GLY A 290 6.98 29.48 -8.32
CA GLY A 290 6.37 28.49 -7.42
C GLY A 290 6.91 27.07 -7.60
N ASP A 291 7.75 26.80 -8.62
CA ASP A 291 8.39 25.50 -8.78
C ASP A 291 9.29 25.17 -7.58
N TRP A 292 9.39 23.88 -7.27
CA TRP A 292 10.28 23.40 -6.22
C TRP A 292 10.73 21.97 -6.47
N VAL A 293 11.90 21.65 -5.92
CA VAL A 293 12.51 20.32 -5.98
C VAL A 293 13.04 19.93 -4.62
N ARG A 294 12.95 18.64 -4.28
CA ARG A 294 13.50 18.11 -3.04
C ARG A 294 14.73 17.23 -3.31
N TYR A 295 15.62 17.24 -2.33
CA TYR A 295 16.83 16.44 -2.28
C TYR A 295 16.93 15.82 -0.88
N THR A 296 17.15 14.52 -0.83
CA THR A 296 17.55 13.83 0.40
C THR A 296 19.04 14.11 0.62
N VAL A 297 19.36 14.81 1.71
CA VAL A 297 20.72 15.24 2.04
C VAL A 297 21.19 14.64 3.35
N ASP A 298 22.50 14.46 3.51
CA ASP A 298 23.17 14.10 4.77
C ASP A 298 24.12 15.23 5.18
N ILE A 299 23.65 16.06 6.10
CA ILE A 299 24.38 17.23 6.59
C ILE A 299 25.31 16.77 7.72
N LYS A 300 26.62 16.76 7.43
CA LYS A 300 27.62 16.15 8.33
C LYS A 300 27.71 16.83 9.69
N GLU A 301 27.51 18.14 9.73
CA GLU A 301 27.61 18.92 10.96
C GLU A 301 26.60 20.07 10.97
N ALA A 302 26.00 20.35 12.13
CA ALA A 302 25.12 21.51 12.26
C ALA A 302 25.95 22.81 12.19
N GLY A 303 25.33 23.89 11.71
CA GLY A 303 25.93 25.22 11.74
C GLY A 303 25.52 26.09 10.57
N LYS A 304 26.24 27.21 10.40
CA LYS A 304 26.01 28.16 9.31
C LYS A 304 26.81 27.78 8.09
N TYR A 305 26.16 27.78 6.93
CA TYR A 305 26.76 27.45 5.65
C TYR A 305 26.63 28.62 4.69
N LYS A 306 27.70 28.88 3.92
CA LYS A 306 27.60 29.65 2.68
C LYS A 306 26.93 28.77 1.63
N VAL A 307 25.94 29.32 0.97
CA VAL A 307 25.24 28.70 -0.15
C VAL A 307 25.57 29.49 -1.41
N GLU A 308 26.11 28.80 -2.41
CA GLU A 308 26.26 29.33 -3.76
C GLU A 308 25.31 28.58 -4.70
N LEU A 309 24.44 29.31 -5.38
CA LEU A 309 23.59 28.79 -6.45
C LEU A 309 24.26 29.11 -7.79
N ARG A 310 24.49 28.10 -8.62
CA ARG A 310 24.95 28.30 -10.00
C ARG A 310 23.75 28.47 -10.92
N ILE A 311 23.54 29.71 -11.39
CA ILE A 311 22.33 30.12 -12.10
C ILE A 311 22.63 30.77 -13.45
N ALA A 312 21.68 30.73 -14.38
CA ALA A 312 21.73 31.43 -15.66
C ALA A 312 20.31 31.88 -16.07
N GLY A 313 20.13 33.03 -16.70
CA GLY A 313 18.79 33.49 -17.09
C GLY A 313 18.76 34.93 -17.60
N ASN A 314 17.67 35.30 -18.24
CA ASN A 314 17.48 36.64 -18.79
C ASN A 314 16.76 37.61 -17.82
N GLY A 315 16.28 37.12 -16.68
CA GLY A 315 15.70 37.96 -15.63
C GLY A 315 16.28 37.66 -14.26
N GLY A 316 15.75 38.36 -13.26
CA GLY A 316 16.05 38.07 -11.86
C GLY A 316 15.07 37.08 -11.26
N GLY A 317 15.51 36.37 -10.24
CA GLY A 317 14.74 35.34 -9.53
C GLY A 317 14.96 35.40 -8.03
N LEU A 318 14.22 34.56 -7.31
CA LEU A 318 14.34 34.42 -5.86
C LEU A 318 14.28 32.93 -5.54
N ILE A 319 15.30 32.43 -4.87
CA ILE A 319 15.33 31.07 -4.34
C ILE A 319 15.46 31.11 -2.82
N TYR A 320 14.79 30.20 -2.12
CA TYR A 320 15.07 29.93 -0.72
C TYR A 320 15.03 28.43 -0.45
N LEU A 321 15.62 28.03 0.67
CA LEU A 321 15.76 26.64 1.07
C LEU A 321 14.91 26.36 2.30
N LEU A 322 14.35 25.16 2.32
CA LEU A 322 13.75 24.57 3.52
C LEU A 322 14.44 23.26 3.84
N ILE A 323 14.55 22.94 5.12
CA ILE A 323 14.93 21.63 5.64
C ILE A 323 13.73 21.11 6.43
N ASP A 324 13.18 19.97 6.00
CA ASP A 324 11.99 19.35 6.61
C ASP A 324 10.82 20.35 6.74
N GLU A 325 10.55 21.10 5.67
CA GLU A 325 9.53 22.18 5.60
C GLU A 325 9.78 23.39 6.51
N VAL A 326 10.92 23.46 7.21
CA VAL A 326 11.34 24.63 7.98
C VAL A 326 12.28 25.48 7.12
N ARG A 327 11.97 26.76 6.97
CA ARG A 327 12.81 27.71 6.22
C ARG A 327 14.14 27.93 6.94
N VAL A 328 15.26 27.74 6.23
CA VAL A 328 16.63 27.80 6.80
C VAL A 328 17.47 28.97 6.29
N CYS A 329 16.95 29.75 5.35
CA CYS A 329 17.64 30.92 4.79
C CYS A 329 16.66 32.04 4.39
N GLU A 330 17.18 33.25 4.28
CA GLU A 330 16.50 34.35 3.60
C GLU A 330 16.38 34.08 2.09
N ASP A 331 15.63 34.93 1.38
CA ASP A 331 15.59 34.87 -0.09
C ASP A 331 17.01 35.14 -0.64
N ILE A 332 17.51 34.24 -1.49
CA ILE A 332 18.75 34.41 -2.25
C ILE A 332 18.39 35.13 -3.55
N PRO A 333 18.78 36.41 -3.71
CA PRO A 333 18.45 37.17 -4.91
C PRO A 333 19.29 36.73 -6.10
N ILE A 334 18.63 36.56 -7.23
CA ILE A 334 19.26 36.17 -8.49
C ILE A 334 19.14 37.34 -9.45
N GLN A 335 20.26 37.72 -10.05
CA GLN A 335 20.30 38.74 -11.10
C GLN A 335 20.32 38.05 -12.47
N GLY A 336 19.77 38.74 -13.48
CA GLY A 336 19.83 38.27 -14.86
C GLY A 336 21.29 38.18 -15.32
N THR A 337 21.66 37.05 -15.88
CA THR A 337 23.02 36.79 -16.35
C THR A 337 23.21 37.11 -17.83
N GLY A 338 22.14 37.46 -18.54
CA GLY A 338 22.18 37.84 -19.96
C GLY A 338 22.16 36.66 -20.93
N GLY A 339 21.80 35.46 -20.45
CA GLY A 339 21.54 34.30 -21.31
C GLY A 339 21.28 33.02 -20.52
N TRP A 340 20.53 32.09 -21.12
CA TRP A 340 20.11 30.82 -20.50
C TRP A 340 21.25 29.84 -20.17
N GLN A 341 22.42 30.07 -20.75
CA GLN A 341 23.63 29.28 -20.53
C GLN A 341 24.84 30.18 -20.19
N ASN A 342 24.59 31.44 -19.81
CA ASN A 342 25.61 32.34 -19.26
C ASN A 342 25.56 32.26 -17.74
N TRP A 343 26.45 31.47 -17.14
CA TRP A 343 26.34 31.08 -15.75
C TRP A 343 27.02 32.06 -14.78
N GLN A 344 26.34 32.38 -13.69
CA GLN A 344 26.86 33.20 -12.59
C GLN A 344 26.52 32.58 -11.23
N GLY A 345 27.23 33.00 -10.18
CA GLY A 345 26.96 32.59 -8.81
C GLY A 345 26.03 33.57 -8.12
N ALA A 346 24.96 33.07 -7.49
CA ALA A 346 24.16 33.82 -6.53
C ALA A 346 24.43 33.28 -5.12
N PHE A 347 24.54 34.15 -4.13
CA PHE A 347 25.10 33.80 -2.82
C PHE A 347 24.14 34.11 -1.68
N GLY A 348 24.11 33.22 -0.69
CA GLY A 348 23.38 33.40 0.56
C GLY A 348 24.03 32.61 1.70
N THR A 349 23.33 32.58 2.84
CA THR A 349 23.70 31.72 3.97
C THR A 349 22.49 30.95 4.46
N ALA A 350 22.70 29.73 4.94
CA ALA A 350 21.67 28.90 5.54
C ALA A 350 22.16 28.34 6.89
N ASP A 351 21.26 28.27 7.87
CA ASP A 351 21.51 27.63 9.16
C ASP A 351 20.98 26.19 9.09
N LEU A 352 21.89 25.21 9.05
CA LEU A 352 21.58 23.82 8.75
C LEU A 352 21.70 22.92 9.99
N PRO A 353 20.73 22.01 10.24
CA PRO A 353 20.83 20.96 11.25
C PRO A 353 21.76 19.82 10.78
N ALA A 354 22.29 19.02 11.71
CA ALA A 354 23.06 17.82 11.38
C ALA A 354 22.15 16.61 11.15
N GLY A 355 22.54 15.74 10.23
CA GLY A 355 21.89 14.46 9.97
C GLY A 355 21.24 14.39 8.59
N LYS A 356 20.42 13.35 8.40
CA LYS A 356 19.67 13.13 7.17
C LYS A 356 18.38 13.93 7.17
N HIS A 357 18.18 14.72 6.12
CA HIS A 357 17.06 15.63 6.01
C HIS A 357 16.52 15.71 4.59
N LEU A 358 15.29 16.20 4.46
CA LEU A 358 14.70 16.56 3.19
C LEU A 358 14.91 18.05 2.93
N MET A 359 15.84 18.37 2.04
CA MET A 359 16.04 19.74 1.59
C MET A 359 15.12 20.06 0.43
N LYS A 360 14.31 21.11 0.55
CA LYS A 360 13.52 21.66 -0.56
C LYS A 360 14.17 22.95 -1.07
N VAL A 361 14.45 23.01 -2.36
CA VAL A 361 14.82 24.24 -3.06
C VAL A 361 13.55 24.83 -3.66
N MET A 362 13.14 26.00 -3.17
CA MET A 362 11.97 26.71 -3.67
C MET A 362 12.41 27.78 -4.67
N ILE A 363 11.86 27.73 -5.89
CA ILE A 363 11.97 28.77 -6.91
C ILE A 363 10.78 29.71 -6.74
N LYS A 364 10.91 30.66 -5.80
CA LYS A 364 9.87 31.65 -5.48
C LYS A 364 9.57 32.56 -6.66
N LYS A 365 10.61 32.97 -7.38
CA LYS A 365 10.53 33.71 -8.64
C LYS A 365 11.49 33.10 -9.65
N ALA A 366 10.97 32.74 -10.82
CA ALA A 366 11.66 31.98 -11.84
C ALA A 366 12.36 32.89 -12.87
N ASN A 367 12.36 32.50 -14.15
CA ASN A 367 13.17 33.09 -15.23
C ASN A 367 14.67 32.80 -15.11
N LEU A 368 14.98 31.59 -14.63
CA LEU A 368 16.33 31.08 -14.41
C LEU A 368 16.44 29.58 -14.71
N ASN A 369 17.65 29.18 -15.07
CA ASN A 369 18.15 27.83 -15.04
C ASN A 369 18.99 27.64 -13.76
N LEU A 370 18.91 26.46 -13.17
CA LEU A 370 19.66 26.09 -11.95
C LEU A 370 20.54 24.88 -12.26
N HIS A 371 21.85 25.04 -12.13
CA HIS A 371 22.81 23.97 -12.41
C HIS A 371 23.17 23.17 -11.17
N ARG A 372 23.53 23.85 -10.08
CA ARG A 372 23.94 23.22 -8.82
C ARG A 372 23.88 24.19 -7.66
N LEU A 373 23.85 23.63 -6.46
CA LEU A 373 24.07 24.33 -5.21
C LEU A 373 25.39 23.86 -4.60
N ILE A 374 26.16 24.77 -4.04
CA ILE A 374 27.43 24.49 -3.39
C ILE A 374 27.35 24.98 -1.96
N PHE A 375 27.56 24.05 -1.01
CA PHE A 375 27.51 24.33 0.41
C PHE A 375 28.91 24.29 1.00
N THR A 376 29.33 25.39 1.60
CA THR A 376 30.61 25.48 2.34
C THR A 376 30.30 25.86 3.78
N LYS A 377 30.75 25.05 4.74
CA LYS A 377 30.58 25.35 6.16
C LYS A 377 31.36 26.62 6.51
N ILE A 378 30.73 27.54 7.22
CA ILE A 378 31.39 28.72 7.76
C ILE A 378 32.00 28.30 9.10
N ASN A 379 33.31 28.18 9.14
CA ASN A 379 34.02 27.96 10.40
C ASN A 379 34.04 29.27 11.19
N PRO A 380 33.74 29.23 12.49
CA PRO A 380 33.73 30.41 13.35
C PRO A 380 35.11 31.06 13.52
#